data_AF-A0A6L6G9J3-F1
#
_entry.id   AF-A0A6L6G9J3-F1
#
_cell.length_a   1.000
_cell.length_b   1.000
_cell.length_c   1.000
_cell.angle_alpha   90.00
_cell.angle_beta   90.00
_cell.angle_gamma   90.00
#
_symmetry.space_group_name_H-M   'P 1'
#
loop_
_entity.id
_entity.type
_entity.pdbx_description
1 polymer ?
#
loop_
_entity_poly.entity_id
_entity_poly.type
_entity_poly.pdbx_seq_one_letter_code
_entity_poly.pdbx_strand_id
1 'polypeptide(L)' 'MIEVERQPKNTYSRIRCSNNIYDEITNIANECDLTLKEVTDALLNYGLANAQIISSEKVVTESKLVIGDFDNDSNN' A
#
# COMPACT_ATOMS: atom_id res chain seq x y z
N MET A 1 -14.67 23.09 -5.98
CA MET A 1 -14.22 21.68 -5.84
C MET A 1 -12.77 21.67 -6.26
N ILE A 2 -11.84 21.53 -5.32
CA ILE A 2 -10.40 21.53 -5.61
C ILE A 2 -10.01 20.07 -5.74
N GLU A 3 -9.79 19.63 -6.98
CA GLU A 3 -9.22 18.31 -7.26
C GLU A 3 -7.75 18.36 -6.89
N VAL A 4 -7.40 17.72 -5.77
CA VAL A 4 -6.01 17.54 -5.37
C VAL A 4 -5.48 16.33 -6.10
N GLU A 5 -4.73 16.55 -7.18
CA GLU A 5 -3.99 15.48 -7.86
C GLU A 5 -3.04 14.82 -6.86
N ARG A 6 -3.32 13.56 -6.51
CA ARG A 6 -2.43 12.74 -5.68
C ARG A 6 -1.17 12.47 -6.50
N GLN A 7 -0.15 13.29 -6.33
CA GLN A 7 1.17 12.98 -6.85
C GLN A 7 1.60 11.61 -6.30
N PRO A 8 2.08 10.67 -7.14
CA PRO A 8 2.58 9.40 -6.66
C PRO A 8 3.76 9.72 -5.74
N LYS A 9 3.60 9.46 -4.44
CA LYS A 9 4.72 9.56 -3.52
C LYS A 9 5.76 8.56 -4.02
N ASN A 10 6.89 9.06 -4.52
CA ASN A 10 8.14 8.31 -4.68
C ASN A 10 8.65 7.97 -3.27
N THR A 11 7.90 7.13 -2.57
CA THR A 11 8.29 6.60 -1.28
C THR A 11 9.18 5.42 -1.63
N TYR A 12 10.49 5.58 -1.44
CA TYR A 12 11.40 4.45 -1.37
C TYR A 12 11.00 3.63 -0.14
N SER A 13 10.04 2.73 -0.32
CA SER A 13 9.63 1.78 0.69
C SER A 13 10.83 0.91 1.02
N ARG A 14 11.34 0.98 2.26
CA ARG A 14 12.45 0.12 2.68
C ARG A 14 11.92 -1.31 2.82
N ILE A 15 12.13 -2.12 1.80
CA ILE A 15 11.78 -3.54 1.81
C ILE A 15 12.86 -4.27 2.61
N ARG A 16 12.46 -4.91 3.72
CA ARG A 16 13.33 -5.81 4.48
C ARG A 16 13.03 -7.24 4.08
N CYS A 17 14.07 -8.04 3.91
CA CYS A 17 13.98 -9.48 3.73
C CYS A 17 14.94 -10.18 4.70
N SER A 18 14.82 -11.50 4.82
CA SER A 18 15.77 -12.29 5.59
C SER A 18 17.14 -12.32 4.92
N ASN A 19 18.21 -12.48 5.72
CA ASN A 19 19.58 -12.39 5.23
C ASN A 19 19.90 -13.39 4.11
N ASN A 20 19.38 -14.62 4.22
CA ASN A 20 19.57 -15.64 3.19
C ASN A 20 18.99 -15.22 1.82
N ILE A 21 17.81 -14.60 1.81
CA ILE A 21 17.18 -14.10 0.58
C ILE A 21 17.94 -12.91 0.02
N TYR A 22 18.45 -12.03 0.90
CA TYR A 22 19.29 -10.92 0.48
C TYR A 22 20.57 -11.41 -0.22
N ASP A 23 21.21 -12.44 0.32
CA ASP A 23 22.44 -13.02 -0.26
C ASP A 23 22.14 -13.66 -1.64
N GLU A 24 21.02 -14.37 -1.77
CA GLU A 24 20.56 -14.92 -3.05
C GLU A 24 20.31 -13.82 -4.10
N ILE A 25 19.58 -12.75 -3.73
CA ILE A 25 19.33 -11.61 -4.62
C ILE A 25 20.65 -10.93 -5.02
N THR A 26 21.60 -10.85 -4.10
CA THR A 26 22.93 -10.27 -4.36
C THR A 26 23.73 -11.13 -5.32
N ASN A 27 23.68 -12.45 -5.19
CA ASN A 27 24.34 -13.36 -6.13
C ASN A 27 23.75 -13.23 -7.54
N ILE A 28 22.42 -13.20 -7.67
CA ILE A 28 21.74 -13.00 -8.96
C ILE A 28 22.13 -11.66 -9.58
N ALA A 29 22.15 -10.58 -8.79
CA ALA A 29 22.55 -9.26 -9.25
C ALA A 29 23.99 -9.27 -9.81
N ASN A 30 24.92 -9.94 -9.11
CA ASN A 30 26.30 -10.08 -9.55
C ASN A 30 26.46 -10.95 -10.79
N GLU A 31 25.71 -12.06 -10.89
CA GLU A 31 25.77 -12.97 -12.04
C GLU A 31 25.18 -12.36 -13.31
N CYS A 32 24.15 -11.50 -13.18
CA CYS A 32 23.47 -10.86 -14.30
C CYS A 32 24.00 -9.45 -14.63
N ASP A 33 25.00 -8.95 -13.90
CA ASP A 33 25.52 -7.57 -14.00
C ASP A 33 24.41 -6.51 -13.86
N LEU A 34 23.52 -6.74 -12.89
CA LEU A 34 22.38 -5.88 -12.58
C LEU A 34 22.53 -5.26 -11.19
N THR A 35 21.84 -4.16 -10.95
CA THR A 35 21.72 -3.61 -9.59
C THR A 35 20.74 -4.43 -8.75
N LEU A 36 20.96 -4.48 -7.43
CA LEU A 36 20.03 -5.09 -6.48
C LEU A 36 18.59 -4.58 -6.64
N LYS A 37 18.45 -3.30 -7.00
CA LYS A 37 17.15 -2.67 -7.24
C LYS A 37 16.45 -3.29 -8.45
N GLU A 38 17.15 -3.44 -9.57
CA GLU A 38 16.57 -4.01 -10.79
C GLU A 38 16.13 -5.45 -10.59
N VAL A 39 16.94 -6.27 -9.90
CA VAL A 39 16.56 -7.64 -9.57
C VAL A 39 15.35 -7.67 -8.65
N THR A 40 15.34 -6.83 -7.61
CA THR A 40 14.21 -6.76 -6.67
C THR A 40 12.93 -6.29 -7.37
N ASP A 41 13.00 -5.26 -8.22
CA ASP A 41 11.86 -4.75 -8.98
C ASP A 41 11.32 -5.81 -9.95
N ALA A 42 12.20 -6.56 -10.63
CA ALA A 42 11.80 -7.65 -11.51
C ALA A 42 11.06 -8.78 -10.75
N LEU A 43 11.58 -9.19 -9.58
CA LEU A 43 10.94 -10.21 -8.74
C LEU A 43 9.58 -9.76 -8.21
N LEU A 44 9.47 -8.50 -7.76
CA LEU A 44 8.21 -7.93 -7.29
C LEU A 44 7.18 -7.83 -8.41
N ASN A 45 7.59 -7.40 -9.60
CA ASN A 45 6.72 -7.33 -10.77
C ASN A 45 6.26 -8.72 -11.20
N TYR A 46 7.14 -9.72 -11.15
CA TYR A 46 6.77 -11.11 -11.41
C TYR A 46 5.75 -11.63 -10.39
N GLY A 47 5.99 -11.38 -9.10
CA GLY A 47 5.05 -11.73 -8.04
C GLY A 47 3.69 -11.06 -8.21
N LEU A 48 3.68 -9.78 -8.58
CA LEU A 48 2.46 -9.02 -8.84
C LEU A 48 1.69 -9.57 -10.05
N ALA A 49 2.38 -9.88 -11.14
CA ALA A 49 1.76 -10.42 -12.35
C ALA A 49 1.13 -11.81 -12.15
N ASN A 50 1.67 -12.59 -11.20
CA ASN A 50 1.17 -13.92 -10.87
C ASN A 50 0.30 -13.95 -9.60
N ALA A 51 0.09 -12.80 -8.95
CA ALA A 51 -0.76 -12.71 -7.76
C ALA A 51 -2.23 -12.70 -8.18
N GLN A 52 -3.02 -13.59 -7.57
CA GLN A 52 -4.47 -13.51 -7.66
C GLN A 52 -4.95 -12.31 -6.84
N ILE A 53 -5.55 -11.31 -7.49
CA ILE A 53 -6.16 -10.17 -6.80
C ILE A 53 -7.47 -10.65 -6.17
N ILE A 54 -7.46 -10.90 -4.86
CA ILE A 54 -8.66 -11.17 -4.08
C ILE A 54 -9.15 -9.82 -3.53
N SER A 55 -10.06 -9.18 -4.27
CA SER A 55 -10.76 -7.99 -3.78
C SER A 55 -11.92 -8.43 -2.87
N SER A 56 -11.80 -8.20 -1.57
CA SER A 56 -12.93 -8.33 -0.65
C SER A 56 -13.55 -6.95 -0.40
N GLU A 57 -14.86 -6.82 -0.60
CA GLU A 57 -15.60 -5.65 -0.15
C GLU A 57 -15.55 -5.60 1.37
N LYS A 58 -14.87 -4.58 1.91
CA LYS A 58 -14.91 -4.26 3.34
C LYS A 58 -15.95 -3.17 3.54
N VAL A 59 -17.15 -3.56 3.97
CA VAL A 59 -18.15 -2.60 4.45
C VAL A 59 -17.65 -2.03 5.78
N VAL A 60 -17.24 -0.76 5.77
CA VAL A 60 -16.90 -0.02 6.99
C VAL A 60 -18.17 0.68 7.45
N THR A 61 -18.81 0.15 8.48
CA THR A 61 -19.90 0.86 9.17
C THR A 61 -19.32 1.99 10.00
N GLU A 62 -19.49 3.22 9.52
CA GLU A 62 -19.21 4.43 10.30
C GLU A 62 -20.39 4.74 11.21
N SER A 63 -20.22 4.54 12.51
CA SER A 63 -21.20 4.94 13.52
C SER A 63 -20.92 6.39 13.95
N LYS A 64 -21.81 7.31 13.61
CA LYS A 64 -21.78 8.70 14.10
C LYS A 64 -22.61 8.81 15.38
N LEU A 65 -21.95 9.06 16.51
CA LEU A 65 -22.62 9.47 17.75
C LEU A 65 -22.83 10.98 17.71
N VAL A 66 -24.09 11.42 17.66
CA VAL A 66 -24.45 12.84 17.86
C VAL A 66 -24.89 12.97 19.32
N ILE A 67 -24.13 13.75 20.10
CA ILE A 67 -24.51 14.11 21.47
C ILE A 67 -25.00 15.55 21.44
N GLY A 68 -26.25 15.77 21.87
CA GLY A 68 -26.84 17.10 22.02
C GLY A 68 -27.85 17.50 20.95
N ASP A 69 -28.78 16.61 20.59
CA ASP A 69 -30.05 17.07 20.03
C ASP A 69 -30.87 17.64 21.19
N PHE A 70 -30.69 18.93 21.43
CA PHE A 70 -31.57 19.67 22.32
C PHE A 70 -32.77 20.05 21.46
N ASP A 71 -33.87 19.31 21.63
CA ASP A 71 -35.21 19.79 21.28
C ASP A 71 -35.37 21.17 21.92
N ASN A 72 -35.16 22.21 21.13
CA ASN A 72 -35.49 23.56 21.49
C ASN A 72 -36.30 24.17 20.36
N ASP A 73 -37.58 23.81 20.36
CA ASP A 73 -38.62 24.75 19.99
C ASP A 73 -39.80 24.56 20.95
N SER A 74 -39.75 25.35 22.03
CA SER A 74 -40.95 25.78 22.75
C SER A 74 -41.83 26.55 21.78
N ASN A 75 -42.94 25.96 21.37
CA ASN A 75 -44.08 26.70 20.83
C ASN A 75 -45.37 26.16 21.46
N ASN A 76 -45.73 26.76 22.59
CA ASN A 76 -47.13 26.99 22.96
C ASN A 76 -47.24 28.16 23.95
#